data_AF-A0AAN6WK36-F1
#
_entry.id   AF-A0AAN6WK36-F1
#
_cell.length_a   1.000
_cell.length_b   1.000
_cell.length_c   1.000
_cell.angle_alpha   90.00
_cell.angle_beta   90.00
_cell.angle_gamma   90.00
#
_symmetry.space_group_name_H-M   'P 1'
#
loop_
_entity.id
_entity.type
_entity.pdbx_description
1 polymer ?
#
loop_
_entity_poly.entity_id
_entity_poly.type
_entity_poly.pdbx_seq_one_letter_code
_entity_poly.pdbx_strand_id
1 'polypeptide(L)'
;MNGKLARLRVIIEQFQTLCRDLSDADAEGILPAVHQDLLVSKLVASEMALDKLKTLHVRNTAGTSSSTSNVAHDFRRRLRWSFIDNKEAKRAMEELKGAETDLSTVIGILGVRLSCLNRTSISSMNLAQQAYNDDMAKLVQEVKVLVQAQVATASYTESQLNQTMSCIMQSQTESNTRLLVTMLLDIDPVLQGLSMQKLNMMTRGPKHHS
;
A
#
# COMPACT_ATOMS: atom_id res chain seq x y z
N MET A 1 -14.50 -2.44 -46.78
CA MET A 1 -13.84 -1.20 -46.31
C MET A 1 -14.71 -0.38 -45.36
N ASN A 2 -16.01 -0.17 -45.63
CA ASN A 2 -16.91 0.60 -44.75
C ASN A 2 -16.89 0.18 -43.27
N GLY A 3 -16.96 -1.13 -42.98
CA GLY A 3 -16.94 -1.61 -41.58
C GLY A 3 -15.58 -1.49 -40.87
N LYS A 4 -14.47 -1.30 -41.59
CA LYS A 4 -13.15 -1.04 -40.96
C LYS A 4 -13.01 0.43 -40.60
N LEU A 5 -13.48 1.32 -41.49
CA LEU A 5 -13.50 2.76 -41.27
C LEU A 5 -14.42 3.15 -40.11
N ALA A 6 -15.63 2.59 -40.07
CA ALA A 6 -16.58 2.83 -38.98
C ALA A 6 -16.02 2.37 -37.62
N ARG A 7 -15.35 1.21 -37.57
CA ARG A 7 -14.66 0.75 -36.36
C ARG A 7 -13.54 1.68 -35.91
N LEU A 8 -12.75 2.20 -36.86
CA LEU A 8 -11.68 3.14 -36.53
C LEU A 8 -12.20 4.46 -35.98
N ARG A 9 -13.31 4.99 -36.53
CA ARG A 9 -14.00 6.17 -35.98
C ARG A 9 -14.45 5.96 -34.53
N VAL A 10 -15.10 4.83 -34.26
CA VAL A 10 -15.52 4.47 -32.89
C VAL A 10 -14.33 4.38 -31.94
N ILE A 11 -13.20 3.81 -32.39
CA ILE A 11 -11.98 3.73 -31.58
C ILE A 11 -11.41 5.12 -31.27
N ILE A 12 -11.43 6.04 -32.24
CA ILE A 12 -11.01 7.44 -32.04
C ILE A 12 -11.89 8.12 -30.99
N GLU A 13 -13.22 7.99 -31.12
CA GLU A 13 -14.18 8.58 -30.17
C GLU A 13 -14.01 8.01 -28.75
N GLN A 14 -13.83 6.70 -28.64
CA GLN A 14 -13.58 6.02 -27.37
C GLN A 14 -12.27 6.48 -26.75
N PHE A 15 -11.21 6.61 -27.54
CA PHE A 15 -9.91 7.06 -27.05
C PHE A 15 -9.94 8.53 -26.61
N GLN A 16 -10.61 9.41 -27.35
CA GLN A 16 -10.81 10.80 -26.95
C GLN A 16 -11.64 10.92 -25.66
N THR A 17 -12.63 10.05 -25.47
CA THR A 17 -13.41 10.00 -24.22
C THR A 17 -12.54 9.54 -23.06
N LEU A 18 -11.76 8.47 -23.25
CA LEU A 18 -10.79 8.01 -22.26
C LEU A 18 -9.78 9.11 -21.87
N CYS A 19 -9.30 9.90 -22.84
CA CYS A 19 -8.38 11.01 -22.56
C CYS A 19 -9.03 12.08 -21.67
N ARG A 20 -10.32 12.39 -21.88
CA ARG A 20 -11.08 13.30 -21.00
C ARG A 20 -11.24 12.71 -19.61
N ASP A 21 -11.66 11.45 -19.51
CA ASP A 21 -11.86 10.77 -18.22
C ASP A 21 -10.55 10.72 -17.41
N LEU A 22 -9.41 10.53 -18.08
CA LEU A 22 -8.08 10.55 -17.45
C LEU A 22 -7.67 11.94 -16.96
N SER A 23 -8.04 12.99 -17.69
CA SER A 23 -7.82 14.38 -17.28
C SER A 23 -8.69 14.75 -16.08
N ASP A 24 -9.96 14.32 -16.07
CA ASP A 24 -10.89 14.60 -14.97
C ASP A 24 -10.51 13.87 -13.67
N ALA A 25 -9.83 12.74 -13.78
CA ALA A 25 -9.37 11.93 -12.65
C ALA A 25 -7.97 12.30 -12.12
N ASP A 26 -7.37 13.41 -12.58
CA ASP A 26 -5.97 13.80 -12.30
C ASP A 26 -4.96 12.65 -12.54
N ALA A 27 -5.28 11.77 -13.50
CA ALA A 27 -4.55 10.53 -13.78
C ALA A 27 -3.48 10.71 -14.88
N GLU A 28 -2.98 11.94 -15.08
CA GLU A 28 -2.01 12.29 -16.12
C GLU A 28 -0.71 11.45 -16.06
N GLY A 29 -0.39 10.92 -14.89
CA GLY A 29 0.74 10.00 -14.69
C GLY A 29 0.61 8.67 -15.46
N ILE A 30 -0.61 8.23 -15.74
CA ILE A 30 -0.91 6.98 -16.45
C ILE A 30 -0.66 7.13 -17.95
N LEU A 31 -1.14 8.24 -18.54
CA LEU A 31 -1.01 8.54 -19.96
C LEU A 31 -0.81 10.04 -20.16
N PRO A 32 0.43 10.53 -20.33
CA PRO A 32 0.68 11.96 -20.48
C PRO A 32 0.07 12.55 -21.74
N ALA A 33 -0.31 13.82 -21.67
CA ALA A 33 -0.93 14.57 -22.78
C ALA A 33 -0.18 14.41 -24.12
N VAL A 34 1.16 14.46 -24.10
CA VAL A 34 1.98 14.29 -25.32
C VAL A 34 1.74 12.94 -26.02
N HIS A 35 1.51 11.87 -25.25
CA HIS A 35 1.23 10.55 -25.81
C HIS A 35 -0.22 10.43 -26.26
N GLN A 36 -1.16 11.10 -25.58
CA GLN A 36 -2.56 11.19 -25.99
C GLN A 36 -2.67 11.88 -27.35
N ASP A 37 -2.06 13.05 -27.49
CA ASP A 37 -2.05 13.84 -28.73
C ASP A 37 -1.44 13.06 -29.89
N LEU A 38 -0.32 12.37 -29.64
CA LEU A 38 0.32 11.52 -30.62
C LEU A 38 -0.60 10.38 -31.08
N LEU A 39 -1.26 9.68 -30.15
CA LEU A 39 -2.17 8.58 -30.48
C LEU A 39 -3.40 9.05 -31.25
N VAL A 40 -4.04 10.13 -30.80
CA VAL A 40 -5.17 10.73 -31.52
C VAL A 40 -4.74 11.13 -32.92
N SER A 41 -3.60 11.82 -33.06
CA SER A 41 -3.06 12.23 -34.36
C SER A 41 -2.84 11.05 -35.31
N LYS A 42 -2.25 9.95 -34.83
CA LYS A 42 -1.98 8.75 -35.65
C LYS A 42 -3.23 7.96 -36.00
N LEU A 43 -4.22 7.89 -35.11
CA LEU A 43 -5.51 7.27 -35.40
C LEU A 43 -6.29 8.09 -36.44
N VAL A 44 -6.32 9.42 -36.32
CA VAL A 44 -6.96 10.31 -37.30
C VAL A 44 -6.24 10.23 -38.66
N ALA A 45 -4.91 10.20 -38.69
CA ALA A 45 -4.16 10.01 -39.93
C ALA A 45 -4.47 8.66 -40.60
N SER A 46 -4.61 7.60 -39.81
CA SER A 46 -5.01 6.27 -40.30
C SER A 46 -6.43 6.28 -40.87
N GLU A 47 -7.36 7.01 -40.25
CA GLU A 47 -8.72 7.17 -40.75
C GLU A 47 -8.74 7.90 -42.08
N MET A 48 -8.02 9.02 -42.18
CA MET A 48 -7.90 9.79 -43.41
C MET A 48 -7.28 8.97 -44.55
N ALA A 49 -6.25 8.17 -44.28
CA ALA A 49 -5.64 7.30 -45.27
C ALA A 49 -6.60 6.21 -45.75
N LEU A 50 -7.36 5.60 -44.83
CA LEU A 50 -8.34 4.56 -45.16
C LEU A 50 -9.54 5.13 -45.95
N ASP A 51 -9.97 6.35 -45.65
CA ASP A 51 -11.03 7.04 -46.40
C ASP A 51 -10.57 7.40 -47.82
N LYS A 52 -9.35 7.94 -47.97
CA LYS A 52 -8.72 8.16 -49.29
C LYS A 52 -8.67 6.86 -50.10
N LEU A 53 -8.23 5.75 -49.51
CA LEU A 53 -8.19 4.46 -50.19
C LEU A 53 -9.60 3.99 -50.63
N LYS A 54 -10.61 4.20 -49.80
CA LYS A 54 -12.00 3.90 -50.14
C LYS A 54 -12.50 4.75 -51.30
N THR A 55 -12.25 6.06 -51.30
CA THR A 55 -12.68 6.96 -52.39
C THR A 55 -12.02 6.58 -53.73
N LEU A 56 -10.73 6.24 -53.71
CA LEU A 56 -10.00 5.73 -54.89
C LEU A 56 -10.58 4.40 -55.39
N HIS A 57 -10.96 3.48 -54.50
CA HIS A 57 -11.57 2.21 -54.87
C HIS A 57 -12.94 2.40 -55.55
N VAL A 58 -13.81 3.24 -54.98
CA VAL A 58 -15.15 3.53 -55.52
C VAL A 58 -15.05 4.21 -56.90
N ARG A 59 -14.10 5.14 -57.07
CA ARG A 59 -13.82 5.81 -58.34
C ARG A 59 -13.41 4.83 -59.44
N ASN A 60 -12.61 3.83 -59.11
CA ASN A 60 -12.17 2.80 -60.06
C ASN A 60 -13.30 1.83 -60.47
N THR A 61 -14.24 1.55 -59.57
CA THR A 61 -15.37 0.62 -59.86
C THR A 61 -16.54 1.26 -60.60
N ALA A 62 -16.69 2.60 -60.54
CA ALA A 62 -17.80 3.31 -61.18
C ALA A 62 -17.56 3.66 -62.67
N GLY A 63 -16.33 3.47 -63.19
CA GLY A 63 -15.94 3.86 -64.55
C GLY A 63 -16.22 2.83 -65.66
N THR A 64 -16.88 1.70 -65.36
CA THR A 64 -17.11 0.61 -66.33
C THR A 64 -18.41 0.74 -67.13
N SER A 65 -19.22 1.77 -66.90
CA SER A 65 -20.59 1.89 -67.43
C SER A 65 -20.83 3.16 -68.25
N SER A 66 -20.04 3.44 -69.29
CA SER A 66 -20.38 4.50 -70.24
C SER A 66 -19.76 4.25 -71.61
N SER A 67 -20.65 4.11 -72.58
CA SER A 67 -20.43 3.86 -74.00
C SER A 67 -20.04 5.13 -74.77
N THR A 68 -19.40 4.90 -75.93
CA THR A 68 -19.25 5.76 -77.13
C THR A 68 -18.08 6.77 -77.25
N SER A 69 -17.29 6.51 -78.32
CA SER A 69 -16.44 7.39 -79.15
C SER A 69 -15.29 8.19 -78.52
N ASN A 70 -14.17 7.52 -78.25
CA ASN A 70 -12.78 7.92 -78.62
C ASN A 70 -11.76 7.00 -77.91
N VAL A 71 -11.78 5.72 -78.27
CA VAL A 71 -11.15 4.62 -77.52
C VAL A 71 -9.65 4.83 -77.24
N ALA A 72 -8.87 5.43 -78.15
CA ALA A 72 -7.43 5.61 -77.95
C ALA A 72 -7.07 6.76 -76.98
N HIS A 73 -7.77 7.90 -77.07
CA HIS A 73 -7.59 9.01 -76.12
C HIS A 73 -8.16 8.66 -74.74
N ASP A 74 -9.25 7.90 -74.73
CA ASP A 74 -9.90 7.45 -73.52
C ASP A 74 -9.10 6.33 -72.83
N PHE A 75 -8.47 5.42 -73.59
CA PHE A 75 -7.55 4.41 -73.05
C PHE A 75 -6.27 5.02 -72.48
N ARG A 76 -5.63 5.96 -73.19
CA ARG A 76 -4.44 6.66 -72.67
C ARG A 76 -4.77 7.50 -71.43
N ARG A 77 -5.94 8.12 -71.39
CA ARG A 77 -6.45 8.85 -70.22
C ARG A 77 -6.73 7.88 -69.07
N ARG A 78 -7.42 6.76 -69.32
CA ARG A 78 -7.68 5.68 -68.35
C ARG A 78 -6.40 5.06 -67.79
N LEU A 79 -5.38 4.83 -68.62
CA LEU A 79 -4.05 4.37 -68.18
C LEU A 79 -3.32 5.42 -67.33
N ARG A 80 -3.42 6.71 -67.69
CA ARG A 80 -2.80 7.79 -66.90
C ARG A 80 -3.49 7.93 -65.55
N TRP A 81 -4.82 7.86 -65.51
CA TRP A 81 -5.59 7.82 -64.26
C TRP A 81 -5.29 6.55 -63.46
N SER A 82 -5.20 5.37 -64.09
CA SER A 82 -4.85 4.15 -63.37
C SER A 82 -3.44 4.19 -62.79
N PHE A 83 -2.48 4.83 -63.47
CA PHE A 83 -1.13 5.04 -62.93
C PHE A 83 -1.09 6.08 -61.80
N ILE A 84 -1.84 7.18 -61.91
CA ILE A 84 -1.96 8.20 -60.85
C ILE A 84 -2.65 7.57 -59.64
N ASP A 85 -3.77 6.87 -59.84
CA ASP A 85 -4.54 6.19 -58.80
C ASP A 85 -3.72 5.08 -58.13
N ASN A 86 -2.88 4.35 -58.88
CA ASN A 86 -1.97 3.35 -58.30
C ASN A 86 -0.87 3.99 -57.46
N LYS A 87 -0.29 5.12 -57.92
CA LYS A 87 0.69 5.88 -57.14
C LYS A 87 0.09 6.45 -55.87
N GLU A 88 -1.13 6.98 -55.93
CA GLU A 88 -1.85 7.51 -54.77
C GLU A 88 -2.27 6.40 -53.80
N ALA A 89 -2.76 5.26 -54.30
CA ALA A 89 -3.07 4.10 -53.48
C ALA A 89 -1.83 3.54 -52.79
N LYS A 90 -0.70 3.46 -53.50
CA LYS A 90 0.58 3.02 -52.93
C LYS A 90 1.06 3.97 -51.83
N ARG A 91 0.98 5.29 -52.05
CA ARG A 91 1.29 6.29 -51.02
C ARG A 91 0.39 6.14 -49.80
N ALA A 92 -0.92 5.99 -50.00
CA ALA A 92 -1.86 5.81 -48.89
C ALA A 92 -1.60 4.52 -48.10
N MET A 93 -1.17 3.44 -48.77
CA MET A 93 -0.75 2.20 -48.10
C MET A 93 0.55 2.36 -47.30
N GLU A 94 1.51 3.12 -47.83
CA GLU A 94 2.75 3.45 -47.11
C GLU A 94 2.47 4.33 -45.88
N GLU A 95 1.60 5.33 -46.01
CA GLU A 95 1.12 6.17 -44.90
C GLU A 95 0.40 5.34 -43.83
N LEU A 96 -0.48 4.41 -44.23
CA LEU A 96 -1.20 3.52 -43.33
C LEU A 96 -0.24 2.58 -42.57
N LYS A 97 0.74 2.02 -43.29
CA LYS A 97 1.74 1.12 -42.68
C LYS A 97 2.62 1.88 -41.69
N GLY A 98 3.01 3.12 -42.01
CA GLY A 98 3.74 3.99 -41.09
C GLY A 98 2.93 4.33 -39.84
N ALA A 99 1.64 4.66 -40.02
CA ALA A 99 0.76 4.92 -38.88
C ALA A 99 0.56 3.67 -38.00
N GLU A 100 0.44 2.48 -38.59
CA GLU A 100 0.36 1.20 -37.87
C GLU A 100 1.62 0.92 -37.04
N THR A 101 2.81 1.14 -37.61
CA THR A 101 4.09 0.95 -36.88
C THR A 101 4.24 1.93 -35.73
N ASP A 102 3.81 3.19 -35.94
CA ASP A 102 3.84 4.21 -34.89
C ASP A 102 2.86 3.85 -33.75
N LEU A 103 1.64 3.44 -34.08
CA LEU A 103 0.65 2.96 -33.12
C LEU A 103 1.17 1.76 -32.30
N SER A 104 1.77 0.78 -32.96
CA SER A 104 2.36 -0.37 -32.29
C SER A 104 3.45 0.03 -31.30
N THR A 105 4.31 0.98 -31.70
CA THR A 105 5.37 1.51 -30.85
C THR A 105 4.80 2.22 -29.62
N VAL A 106 3.80 3.09 -29.80
CA VAL A 106 3.20 3.80 -28.67
C VAL A 106 2.48 2.84 -27.72
N ILE A 107 1.75 1.84 -28.24
CA ILE A 107 1.14 0.79 -27.40
C ILE A 107 2.20 0.06 -26.58
N GLY A 108 3.36 -0.25 -27.18
CA GLY A 108 4.49 -0.85 -26.47
C GLY A 108 5.01 0.02 -25.33
N ILE A 109 5.21 1.32 -25.57
CA ILE A 109 5.65 2.28 -24.54
C ILE A 109 4.64 2.35 -23.39
N LEU A 110 3.35 2.39 -23.70
CA LEU A 110 2.29 2.43 -22.68
C LEU A 110 2.22 1.14 -21.86
N GLY A 111 2.36 -0.01 -22.51
CA GLY A 111 2.42 -1.30 -21.82
C GLY A 111 3.56 -1.38 -20.80
N VAL A 112 4.75 -0.89 -21.17
CA VAL A 112 5.89 -0.81 -20.25
C VAL A 112 5.59 0.14 -19.08
N ARG A 113 5.05 1.33 -19.35
CA ARG A 113 4.72 2.31 -18.29
C ARG A 113 3.69 1.78 -17.30
N LEU A 114 2.61 1.16 -17.78
CA LEU A 114 1.60 0.53 -16.91
C LEU A 114 2.23 -0.57 -16.05
N SER A 115 3.10 -1.39 -16.64
CA SER A 115 3.81 -2.44 -15.89
C SER A 115 4.71 -1.85 -14.80
N CYS A 116 5.44 -0.77 -15.10
CA CYS A 116 6.28 -0.07 -14.14
C CYS A 116 5.46 0.57 -13.01
N LEU A 117 4.35 1.25 -13.32
CA LEU A 117 3.46 1.86 -12.33
C LEU A 117 2.87 0.80 -11.41
N ASN A 118 2.38 -0.30 -11.97
CA ASN A 118 1.83 -1.41 -11.20
C ASN A 118 2.89 -2.02 -10.25
N ARG A 119 4.10 -2.26 -10.77
CA ARG A 119 5.21 -2.77 -9.94
C ARG A 119 5.61 -1.80 -8.84
N THR A 120 5.62 -0.50 -9.13
CA THR A 120 5.92 0.55 -8.15
C THR A 120 4.86 0.56 -7.06
N SER A 121 3.57 0.55 -7.43
CA SER A 121 2.45 0.51 -6.49
C SER A 121 2.53 -0.70 -5.55
N ILE A 122 2.79 -1.89 -6.09
CA ILE A 122 2.96 -3.11 -5.28
C ILE A 122 4.16 -2.97 -4.34
N SER A 123 5.28 -2.46 -4.85
CA SER A 123 6.48 -2.25 -4.02
C SER A 123 6.24 -1.25 -2.89
N SER A 124 5.56 -0.13 -3.16
CA SER A 124 5.18 0.86 -2.15
C SER A 124 4.25 0.26 -1.11
N MET A 125 3.28 -0.56 -1.52
CA MET A 125 2.37 -1.24 -0.60
C MET A 125 3.12 -2.22 0.32
N ASN A 126 4.04 -3.01 -0.24
CA ASN A 126 4.85 -3.94 0.55
C ASN A 126 5.75 -3.21 1.56
N LEU A 127 6.34 -2.08 1.16
CA LEU A 127 7.13 -1.24 2.07
C LEU A 127 6.26 -0.65 3.20
N ALA A 128 5.07 -0.15 2.87
CA ALA A 128 4.14 0.36 3.86
C ALA A 128 3.70 -0.74 4.85
N GLN A 129 3.43 -1.95 4.35
CA GLN A 129 3.08 -3.10 5.17
C GLN A 129 4.24 -3.51 6.09
N GLN A 130 5.49 -3.46 5.59
CA GLN A 130 6.66 -3.76 6.40
C GLN A 130 6.84 -2.72 7.51
N ALA A 131 6.76 -1.43 7.20
CA ALA A 131 6.86 -0.36 8.19
C ALA A 131 5.78 -0.49 9.28
N TYR A 132 4.53 -0.80 8.88
CA TYR A 132 3.45 -1.05 9.82
C TYR A 132 3.71 -2.25 10.74
N ASN A 133 4.26 -3.34 10.20
CA ASN A 133 4.61 -4.51 11.00
C ASN A 133 5.74 -4.21 11.99
N ASP A 134 6.73 -3.41 11.60
CA ASP A 134 7.83 -2.99 12.46
C ASP A 134 7.32 -2.10 13.60
N ASP A 135 6.44 -1.14 13.31
CA ASP A 135 5.79 -0.29 14.32
C ASP A 135 4.94 -1.13 15.29
N MET A 136 4.18 -2.09 14.78
CA MET A 136 3.40 -3.02 15.61
C MET A 136 4.30 -3.87 16.51
N ALA A 137 5.40 -4.41 15.99
CA ALA A 137 6.35 -5.18 16.79
C ALA A 137 6.94 -4.33 17.92
N LYS A 138 7.25 -3.07 17.64
CA LYS A 138 7.74 -2.12 18.65
C LYS A 138 6.70 -1.84 19.74
N LEU A 139 5.45 -1.53 19.35
CA LEU A 139 4.36 -1.27 20.30
C LEU A 139 4.06 -2.50 21.17
N VAL A 140 4.05 -3.70 20.59
CA VAL A 140 3.86 -4.95 21.34
C VAL A 140 4.99 -5.13 22.37
N GLN A 141 6.23 -4.83 21.99
CA GLN A 141 7.37 -4.92 22.90
C GLN A 141 7.29 -3.88 24.03
N GLU A 142 6.88 -2.65 23.73
CA GLU A 142 6.66 -1.60 24.75
C GLU A 142 5.57 -2.00 25.75
N VAL A 143 4.42 -2.49 25.27
CA VAL A 143 3.33 -2.99 26.12
C VAL A 143 3.81 -4.15 26.98
N LYS A 144 4.58 -5.08 26.42
CA LYS A 144 5.14 -6.20 27.18
C LYS A 144 6.02 -5.73 28.34
N VAL A 145 6.89 -4.74 28.11
CA VAL A 145 7.75 -4.16 29.15
C VAL A 145 6.91 -3.50 30.25
N LEU A 146 5.90 -2.72 29.87
CA LEU A 146 4.99 -2.07 30.83
C LEU A 146 4.24 -3.09 31.69
N VAL A 147 3.69 -4.14 31.06
CA VAL A 147 3.00 -5.22 31.78
C VAL A 147 3.96 -5.93 32.73
N GLN A 148 5.18 -6.24 32.31
CA GLN A 148 6.18 -6.86 33.19
C GLN A 148 6.56 -5.97 34.37
N ALA A 149 6.75 -4.67 34.16
CA ALA A 149 7.02 -3.71 35.23
C ALA A 149 5.85 -3.62 36.22
N GLN A 150 4.61 -3.67 35.71
CA GLN A 150 3.41 -3.63 36.55
C GLN A 150 3.25 -4.92 37.37
N VAL A 151 3.51 -6.08 36.79
CA VAL A 151 3.53 -7.36 37.51
C VAL A 151 4.58 -7.34 38.62
N ALA A 152 5.81 -6.90 38.33
CA ALA A 152 6.87 -6.80 39.34
C ALA A 152 6.49 -5.86 40.50
N THR A 153 5.88 -4.72 40.18
CA THR A 153 5.39 -3.77 41.18
C THR A 153 4.31 -4.38 42.06
N ALA A 154 3.34 -5.08 41.46
CA ALA A 154 2.28 -5.77 42.19
C ALA A 154 2.84 -6.82 43.15
N SER A 155 3.75 -7.69 42.68
CA SER A 155 4.39 -8.70 43.53
C SER A 155 5.21 -8.10 44.68
N TYR A 156 5.86 -6.96 44.45
CA TYR A 156 6.58 -6.23 45.50
C TYR A 156 5.62 -5.69 46.56
N THR A 157 4.51 -5.05 46.13
CA THR A 157 3.50 -4.53 47.05
C THR A 157 2.84 -5.64 47.86
N GLU A 158 2.55 -6.78 47.25
CA GLU A 158 2.02 -7.96 47.95
C GLU A 158 2.99 -8.48 49.01
N SER A 159 4.29 -8.55 48.67
CA SER A 159 5.33 -9.00 49.61
C SER A 159 5.45 -8.07 50.82
N GLN A 160 5.43 -6.74 50.60
CA GLN A 160 5.44 -5.76 51.69
C GLN A 160 4.21 -5.88 52.59
N LEU A 161 3.04 -6.11 51.99
CA LEU A 161 1.78 -6.23 52.73
C LEU A 161 1.79 -7.49 53.61
N ASN A 162 2.26 -8.62 53.07
CA ASN A 162 2.45 -9.87 53.81
C ASN A 162 3.45 -9.72 54.97
N GLN A 163 4.56 -9.01 54.74
CA GLN A 163 5.55 -8.75 55.79
C GLN A 163 4.98 -7.85 56.90
N THR A 164 4.26 -6.79 56.52
CA THR A 164 3.61 -5.87 57.47
C THR A 164 2.57 -6.62 58.32
N MET A 165 1.75 -7.45 57.68
CA MET A 165 0.75 -8.28 58.36
C MET A 165 1.41 -9.23 59.36
N SER A 166 2.54 -9.83 58.98
CA SER A 166 3.32 -10.72 59.87
C SER A 166 3.86 -9.97 61.09
N CYS A 167 4.40 -8.75 60.91
CA CYS A 167 4.85 -7.92 62.03
C CYS A 167 3.71 -7.52 62.97
N ILE A 168 2.53 -7.16 62.45
CA ILE A 168 1.35 -6.85 63.26
C ILE A 168 0.92 -8.07 64.08
N MET A 169 0.82 -9.23 63.43
CA MET A 169 0.48 -10.50 64.08
C MET A 169 1.45 -10.87 65.20
N GLN A 170 2.75 -10.69 64.97
CA GLN A 170 3.79 -10.92 65.96
C GLN A 170 3.71 -9.94 67.13
N SER A 171 3.58 -8.65 66.85
CA SER A 171 3.39 -7.62 67.89
C SER A 171 2.16 -7.92 68.76
N GLN A 172 1.07 -8.39 68.15
CA GLN A 172 -0.16 -8.69 68.87
C GLN A 172 -0.02 -9.94 69.75
N THR A 173 0.66 -10.98 69.26
CA THR A 173 0.96 -12.17 70.06
C THR A 173 1.91 -11.86 71.22
N GLU A 174 2.93 -11.03 71.01
CA GLU A 174 3.82 -10.54 72.07
C GLU A 174 3.07 -9.70 73.11
N SER A 175 2.16 -8.82 72.68
CA SER A 175 1.32 -8.03 73.59
C SER A 175 0.39 -8.93 74.42
N ASN A 176 -0.28 -9.90 73.79
CA ASN A 176 -1.19 -10.81 74.48
C ASN A 176 -0.46 -11.72 75.49
N THR A 177 0.73 -12.21 75.13
CA THR A 177 1.56 -13.01 76.06
C THR A 177 2.06 -12.17 77.23
N ARG A 178 2.48 -10.91 77.01
CA ARG A 178 2.83 -9.98 78.10
C ARG A 178 1.65 -9.75 79.05
N LEU A 179 0.46 -9.51 78.51
CA LEU A 179 -0.75 -9.29 79.31
C LEU A 179 -1.09 -10.51 80.18
N LEU A 180 -1.05 -11.72 79.59
CA LEU A 180 -1.26 -12.97 80.31
C LEU A 180 -0.24 -13.17 81.45
N VAL A 181 1.04 -12.89 81.19
CA VAL A 181 2.10 -12.98 82.22
C VAL A 181 1.84 -11.99 83.35
N THR A 182 1.45 -10.75 83.06
CA THR A 182 1.11 -9.77 84.11
C THR A 182 -0.10 -10.22 84.94
N MET A 183 -1.16 -10.73 84.29
CA MET A 183 -2.33 -11.24 85.01
C MET A 183 -2.00 -12.44 85.89
N LEU A 184 -1.12 -13.35 85.45
CA LEU A 184 -0.65 -14.48 86.27
C LEU A 184 0.19 -14.03 87.47
N LEU A 185 1.02 -12.99 87.32
CA LEU A 185 1.83 -12.44 88.40
C LEU A 185 1.01 -11.67 89.45
N ASP A 186 -0.16 -11.14 89.07
CA ASP A 186 -1.08 -10.46 90.00
C ASP A 186 -1.96 -11.43 90.81
N ILE A 187 -2.09 -12.69 90.37
CA ILE A 187 -2.92 -13.71 91.06
C ILE A 187 -2.15 -14.42 92.19
N ASP A 188 -0.80 -14.36 92.22
CA ASP A 188 -0.02 -15.11 93.21
C ASP A 188 1.21 -14.31 93.76
N PRO A 189 1.10 -13.67 94.94
CA PRO A 189 2.15 -12.80 95.49
C PRO A 189 3.44 -13.53 95.91
N VAL A 190 3.44 -14.87 95.95
CA VAL A 190 4.60 -15.69 96.33
C VAL A 190 5.66 -15.74 95.21
N LEU A 191 5.28 -15.56 93.94
CA LEU A 191 6.21 -15.61 92.79
C LEU A 191 6.94 -14.28 92.52
N GLN A 192 6.45 -13.15 93.03
CA GLN A 192 7.12 -11.85 92.89
C GLN A 192 8.49 -11.82 93.59
N GLY A 193 8.68 -12.61 94.67
CA GLY A 193 9.95 -12.68 95.41
C GLY A 193 11.10 -13.37 94.66
N LEU A 194 10.80 -14.28 93.73
CA LEU A 194 11.82 -15.05 92.99
C LEU A 194 12.27 -14.37 91.68
N SER A 195 11.41 -13.54 91.08
CA SER A 195 11.71 -12.85 89.81
C SER A 195 12.74 -11.72 89.97
N MET A 196 12.65 -10.95 91.06
CA MET A 196 13.59 -9.84 91.35
C MET A 196 15.02 -10.32 91.68
N GLN A 197 15.19 -11.56 92.17
CA GLN A 197 16.53 -12.12 92.41
C GLN A 197 17.26 -12.50 91.12
N LYS A 198 16.54 -12.94 90.08
CA LYS A 198 17.16 -13.37 88.81
C LYS A 198 17.57 -12.19 87.92
N LEU A 199 16.87 -11.06 88.00
CA LEU A 199 17.24 -9.83 87.28
C LEU A 199 18.48 -9.13 87.89
N ASN A 200 18.65 -9.20 89.21
CA ASN A 200 19.82 -8.63 89.91
C ASN A 200 21.10 -9.45 89.74
N MET A 201 21.01 -10.73 89.36
CA MET A 201 22.19 -11.57 89.08
C MET A 201 22.75 -11.41 87.67
N MET A 202 22.02 -10.82 86.72
CA MET A 202 22.51 -10.61 85.34
C MET A 202 23.11 -9.21 85.09
N THR A 203 22.96 -8.26 86.02
CA THR A 203 23.50 -6.88 85.89
C THR A 203 24.80 -6.61 86.64
N ARG A 204 25.34 -7.59 87.39
CA ARG A 204 26.70 -7.52 87.99
C ARG A 204 27.66 -8.46 87.26
N GLY A 205 28.39 -7.92 86.28
CA GLY A 205 29.47 -8.63 85.59
C GLY A 205 30.63 -9.02 86.53
N PRO A 206 31.49 -9.99 86.16
CA PRO A 206 32.66 -10.34 86.96
C PRO A 206 33.76 -9.27 86.75
N LYS A 207 34.15 -8.64 87.86
CA LYS A 207 35.43 -7.93 87.98
C LYS A 207 36.55 -8.97 88.05
N HIS A 208 37.47 -8.98 87.11
CA HIS A 208 38.75 -9.67 87.26
C HIS A 208 39.81 -8.67 87.78
N HIS A 209 40.19 -8.85 89.04
CA HIS A 209 41.44 -8.34 89.61
C HIS A 209 42.32 -9.55 89.97
N SER A 210 43.42 -9.71 89.25
CA SER A 210 44.80 -9.95 89.72
C SER A 210 45.62 -10.45 88.53
#